data_AF-A0A7J8VQE0-F1
#
_entry.id   AF-A0A7J8VQE0-F1
#
_cell.length_a   1.000
_cell.length_b   1.000
_cell.length_c   1.000
_cell.angle_alpha   90.00
_cell.angle_beta   90.00
_cell.angle_gamma   90.00
#
_symmetry.space_group_name_H-M   'P 1'
#
loop_
_entity.id
_entity.type
_entity.pdbx_description
1 polymer ?
#
loop_
_entity_poly.entity_id
_entity_poly.type
_entity_poly.pdbx_seq_one_letter_code
_entity_poly.pdbx_strand_id
1 'polypeptide(L)'
;GFSKIYPRCNSTDETLIHTLKDCPKVRDILVIGDLNNRLLDGNYDRCIDWLEDVLRELDNKVAVDFFHSALELLERQKQDAVSGQDGCYCSVNVDSAVSFGCIGFGAIARDHDGFVLGGYYGHSRKSVDAIWAELEALFEGLNLASRLHVDNLILESDNAWLVNTVKKREQHVTILGQCVKQECKAFRNFDSV
;
A
#
# COMPACT_ATOMS: atom_id res chain seq x y z
N GLY A 1 34.23 1.52 8.78
CA GLY A 1 33.81 0.31 8.07
C GLY A 1 32.31 0.30 8.07
N PHE A 2 31.67 0.23 6.90
CA PHE A 2 30.22 0.15 6.82
C PHE A 2 29.78 -1.20 7.41
N SER A 3 28.77 -1.15 8.28
CA SER A 3 28.11 -2.35 8.80
C SER A 3 27.57 -3.15 7.62
N LYS A 4 27.93 -4.44 7.52
CA LYS A 4 27.35 -5.38 6.54
C LYS A 4 25.97 -5.89 6.94
N ILE A 5 25.38 -5.31 7.98
CA ILE A 5 24.15 -5.79 8.57
C ILE A 5 23.02 -4.94 8.01
N TYR A 6 22.11 -5.58 7.27
CA TYR A 6 20.95 -4.96 6.68
C TYR A 6 20.03 -4.39 7.78
N PRO A 7 19.82 -3.08 7.88
CA PRO A 7 19.12 -2.48 9.02
C PRO A 7 17.66 -2.95 9.18
N ARG A 8 17.04 -3.42 8.10
CA ARG A 8 15.60 -3.75 8.10
C ARG A 8 15.27 -5.19 8.48
N CYS A 9 16.21 -6.15 8.33
CA CYS A 9 16.03 -7.56 8.70
C CYS A 9 17.24 -8.16 9.46
N ASN A 10 18.26 -7.35 9.71
CA ASN A 10 19.50 -7.72 10.41
C ASN A 10 20.31 -8.84 9.73
N SER A 11 20.11 -9.07 8.43
CA SER A 11 20.87 -10.06 7.65
C SER A 11 22.30 -9.60 7.40
N THR A 12 23.25 -10.54 7.44
CA THR A 12 24.69 -10.29 7.24
C THR A 12 25.14 -10.43 5.79
N ASP A 13 24.31 -11.05 4.94
CA ASP A 13 24.59 -11.32 3.52
C ASP A 13 23.52 -10.61 2.66
N GLU A 14 23.70 -9.31 2.50
CA GLU A 14 22.85 -8.50 1.63
C GLU A 14 23.27 -8.68 0.17
N THR A 15 22.35 -9.22 -0.63
CA THR A 15 22.47 -9.31 -2.09
C THR A 15 21.31 -8.54 -2.72
N LEU A 16 21.45 -8.08 -3.97
CA LEU A 16 20.35 -7.38 -4.67
C LEU A 16 19.06 -8.20 -4.70
N ILE A 17 19.17 -9.53 -4.81
CA ILE A 17 17.99 -10.41 -4.79
C ILE A 17 17.39 -10.49 -3.39
N HIS A 18 18.19 -10.49 -2.33
CA HIS A 18 17.66 -10.37 -0.98
C HIS A 18 16.89 -9.06 -0.80
N THR A 19 17.46 -7.94 -1.24
CA THR A 19 16.83 -6.62 -1.10
C THR A 19 15.53 -6.52 -1.89
N LEU A 20 15.43 -7.12 -3.07
CA LEU A 20 14.28 -6.98 -3.95
C LEU A 20 13.23 -8.09 -3.82
N LYS A 21 13.58 -9.25 -3.27
CA LYS A 21 12.73 -10.45 -3.25
C LYS A 21 12.71 -11.16 -1.90
N ASP A 22 13.89 -11.52 -1.36
CA ASP A 22 13.94 -12.47 -0.24
C ASP A 22 13.86 -11.82 1.16
N CYS A 23 14.04 -10.51 1.25
CA CYS A 23 13.81 -9.76 2.48
C CYS A 23 12.35 -9.96 2.91
N PRO A 24 12.06 -10.45 4.13
CA PRO A 24 10.69 -10.74 4.56
C PRO A 24 9.73 -9.58 4.36
N LYS A 25 10.14 -8.37 4.72
CA LYS A 25 9.34 -7.15 4.53
C LYS A 25 9.02 -6.85 3.06
N VAL A 26 9.98 -7.07 2.17
CA VAL A 26 9.79 -6.83 0.73
C VAL A 26 8.91 -7.91 0.13
N ARG A 27 9.11 -9.15 0.56
CA ARG A 27 8.28 -10.28 0.18
C ARG A 27 6.80 -10.05 0.52
N ASP A 28 6.51 -9.51 1.70
CA ASP A 28 5.13 -9.18 2.10
C ASP A 28 4.49 -8.15 1.14
N ILE A 29 5.23 -7.09 0.77
CA ILE A 29 4.77 -6.08 -0.20
C ILE A 29 4.48 -6.73 -1.55
N LEU A 30 5.36 -7.62 -2.03
CA LEU A 30 5.19 -8.30 -3.31
C LEU A 30 3.98 -9.24 -3.31
N VAL A 31 3.72 -9.94 -2.19
CA VAL A 31 2.50 -10.76 -2.00
C VAL A 31 1.25 -9.88 -2.02
N ILE A 32 1.29 -8.72 -1.36
CA ILE A 32 0.15 -7.78 -1.35
C ILE A 32 -0.13 -7.23 -2.75
N GLY A 33 0.92 -6.95 -3.51
CA GLY A 33 0.88 -6.54 -4.91
C GLY A 33 0.50 -7.65 -5.90
N ASP A 34 0.05 -8.81 -5.39
CA ASP A 34 -0.41 -9.97 -6.18
C ASP A 34 0.64 -10.52 -7.15
N LEU A 35 1.93 -10.37 -6.81
CA LEU A 35 2.99 -10.99 -7.59
C LEU A 35 2.89 -12.51 -7.47
N ASN A 36 2.96 -13.19 -8.61
CA ASN A 36 2.82 -14.64 -8.69
C ASN A 36 3.75 -15.37 -7.70
N ASN A 37 3.18 -16.20 -6.82
CA ASN A 37 3.93 -16.95 -5.80
C ASN A 37 5.08 -17.78 -6.40
N ARG A 38 4.97 -18.22 -7.67
CA ARG A 38 6.07 -18.91 -8.36
C ARG A 38 7.33 -18.05 -8.50
N LEU A 39 7.17 -16.75 -8.70
CA LEU A 39 8.27 -15.78 -8.78
C LEU A 39 8.87 -15.50 -7.39
N LEU A 40 8.05 -15.59 -6.34
CA LEU A 40 8.48 -15.40 -4.95
C LEU A 40 9.21 -16.63 -4.38
N ASP A 41 8.71 -17.82 -4.67
CA ASP A 41 9.26 -19.10 -4.20
C ASP A 41 10.38 -19.64 -5.10
N GLY A 42 10.52 -19.11 -6.31
CA GLY A 42 11.55 -19.51 -7.24
C GLY A 42 12.95 -19.32 -6.66
N ASN A 43 13.81 -20.30 -6.92
CA ASN A 43 15.19 -20.26 -6.51
C ASN A 43 16.02 -19.63 -7.63
N TYR A 44 16.54 -18.44 -7.38
CA TYR A 44 17.32 -17.68 -8.36
C TYR A 44 18.67 -17.34 -7.76
N ASP A 45 19.74 -17.72 -8.44
CA ASP A 45 21.10 -17.41 -8.00
C ASP A 45 21.49 -15.96 -8.31
N ARG A 46 20.82 -15.33 -9.29
CA ARG A 46 21.09 -13.96 -9.74
C ARG A 46 19.81 -13.15 -9.79
N CYS A 47 19.88 -11.92 -9.29
CA CYS A 47 18.77 -10.97 -9.33
C CYS A 47 18.26 -10.69 -10.75
N ILE A 48 19.15 -10.71 -11.75
CA ILE A 48 18.77 -10.43 -13.14
C ILE A 48 17.86 -11.53 -13.71
N ASP A 49 18.12 -12.79 -13.38
CA ASP A 49 17.33 -13.93 -13.86
C ASP A 49 15.90 -13.85 -13.27
N TRP A 50 15.79 -13.47 -12.00
CA TRP A 50 14.50 -13.21 -11.37
C TRP A 50 13.75 -12.04 -12.00
N LEU A 51 14.42 -10.91 -12.24
CA LEU A 51 13.82 -9.74 -12.88
C LEU A 51 13.33 -10.04 -14.30
N GLU A 52 14.07 -10.84 -15.06
CA GLU A 52 13.65 -11.27 -16.40
C GLU A 52 12.35 -12.09 -16.36
N ASP A 53 12.19 -12.98 -15.39
CA ASP A 53 10.97 -13.78 -15.26
C ASP A 53 9.79 -12.95 -14.71
N VAL A 54 10.04 -12.00 -13.79
CA VAL A 54 9.02 -11.01 -13.39
C VAL A 54 8.55 -10.23 -14.61
N LEU A 55 9.47 -9.77 -15.45
CA LEU A 55 9.14 -9.02 -16.67
C LEU A 55 8.35 -9.82 -17.70
N ARG A 56 8.53 -11.14 -17.76
CA ARG A 56 7.79 -12.01 -18.67
C ARG A 56 6.34 -12.23 -18.22
N GLU A 57 6.11 -12.20 -16.91
CA GLU A 57 4.79 -12.42 -16.32
C GLU A 57 3.99 -11.11 -16.21
N LEU A 58 4.66 -9.95 -16.14
CA LEU A 58 4.02 -8.64 -16.06
C LEU A 58 3.77 -8.02 -17.43
N ASP A 59 2.58 -7.48 -17.66
CA ASP A 59 2.33 -6.59 -18.79
C ASP A 59 3.16 -5.30 -18.67
N ASN A 60 3.54 -4.71 -19.81
CA ASN A 60 4.45 -3.55 -19.89
C ASN A 60 4.14 -2.39 -18.93
N LYS A 61 2.85 -2.15 -18.63
CA LYS A 61 2.45 -1.09 -17.69
C LYS A 61 2.76 -1.47 -16.24
N VAL A 62 2.47 -2.72 -15.85
CA VAL A 62 2.71 -3.26 -14.51
C VAL A 62 4.21 -3.42 -14.26
N ALA A 63 4.98 -3.78 -15.29
CA ALA A 63 6.43 -3.84 -15.24
C ALA A 63 7.08 -2.48 -14.92
N VAL A 64 6.59 -1.39 -15.51
CA VAL A 64 7.11 -0.04 -15.24
C VAL A 64 6.82 0.39 -13.80
N ASP A 65 5.61 0.13 -13.31
CA ASP A 65 5.23 0.46 -11.93
C ASP A 65 6.02 -0.37 -10.90
N PHE A 66 6.28 -1.64 -11.21
CA PHE A 66 7.16 -2.51 -10.43
C PHE A 66 8.59 -1.96 -10.41
N PHE A 67 9.14 -1.55 -11.55
CA PHE A 67 10.50 -0.99 -11.59
C PHE A 67 10.61 0.34 -10.88
N HIS A 68 9.62 1.22 -11.00
CA HIS A 68 9.63 2.48 -10.28
C HIS A 68 9.64 2.24 -8.77
N SER A 69 8.80 1.31 -8.30
CA SER A 69 8.75 0.91 -6.89
C SER A 69 10.06 0.26 -6.43
N ALA A 70 10.61 -0.69 -7.19
CA ALA A 70 11.87 -1.35 -6.89
C ALA A 70 13.07 -0.38 -6.89
N LEU A 71 13.09 0.59 -7.81
CA LEU A 71 14.14 1.61 -7.88
C LEU A 71 14.04 2.56 -6.68
N GLU A 72 12.84 2.95 -6.29
CA GLU A 72 12.60 3.77 -5.10
C GLU A 72 12.98 3.02 -3.80
N LEU A 73 12.74 1.70 -3.74
CA LEU A 73 13.23 0.83 -2.67
C LEU A 73 14.77 0.82 -2.61
N LEU A 74 15.44 0.70 -3.76
CA LEU A 74 16.91 0.67 -3.86
C LEU A 74 17.57 2.03 -3.57
N GLU A 75 16.96 3.14 -3.98
CA GLU A 75 17.47 4.48 -3.70
C GLU A 75 17.41 4.80 -2.20
N ARG A 76 16.37 4.32 -1.50
CA ARG A 76 16.25 4.47 -0.04
C ARG A 76 17.18 3.54 0.76
N GLN A 77 17.72 2.46 0.18
CA GLN A 77 18.76 1.63 0.84
C GLN A 77 20.04 2.41 1.16
N LYS A 78 20.28 3.53 0.48
CA LYS A 78 21.42 4.40 0.79
C LYS A 78 21.20 5.29 2.01
N GLN A 79 19.97 5.37 2.53
CA GLN A 79 19.59 6.40 3.50
C GLN A 79 19.26 5.87 4.91
N ASP A 80 18.90 4.59 5.09
CA ASP A 80 18.37 4.11 6.39
C ASP A 80 19.33 3.17 7.13
N ALA A 81 20.06 3.72 8.09
CA ALA A 81 20.45 3.01 9.32
C ALA A 81 19.79 3.75 10.49
N VAL A 82 19.21 3.00 11.45
CA VAL A 82 18.37 3.46 12.60
C VAL A 82 16.89 3.57 12.19
N SER A 83 15.85 2.99 12.83
CA SER A 83 15.61 2.36 14.15
C SER A 83 14.36 1.47 14.07
N GLY A 84 14.13 0.59 15.08
CA GLY A 84 12.88 -0.16 15.25
C GLY A 84 11.99 0.36 16.41
N GLN A 85 10.88 -0.37 16.61
CA GLN A 85 9.97 -0.47 17.79
C GLN A 85 8.61 0.26 17.80
N ASP A 86 7.62 -0.50 18.31
CA ASP A 86 6.30 -0.22 18.89
C ASP A 86 5.75 1.22 18.86
N GLY A 87 4.54 1.35 18.31
CA GLY A 87 3.82 2.63 18.12
C GLY A 87 3.69 3.08 16.68
N CYS A 88 4.11 2.25 15.72
CA CYS A 88 4.06 2.55 14.30
C CYS A 88 2.61 2.70 13.82
N TYR A 89 2.24 3.88 13.35
CA TYR A 89 1.01 4.12 12.62
C TYR A 89 1.23 3.86 11.13
N CYS A 90 0.21 3.35 10.45
CA CYS A 90 0.18 3.30 8.99
C CYS A 90 -0.69 4.46 8.50
N SER A 91 -0.19 5.29 7.59
CA SER A 91 -1.04 6.21 6.84
C SER A 91 -1.55 5.55 5.56
N VAL A 92 -2.84 5.68 5.27
CA VAL A 92 -3.45 5.22 4.02
C VAL A 92 -4.05 6.43 3.33
N ASN A 93 -3.47 6.82 2.21
CA ASN A 93 -3.99 7.86 1.35
C ASN A 93 -4.94 7.24 0.33
N VAL A 94 -6.15 7.79 0.22
CA VAL A 94 -7.17 7.35 -0.75
C VAL A 94 -7.53 8.48 -1.69
N ASP A 95 -7.77 8.14 -2.95
CA ASP A 95 -8.17 9.08 -3.99
C ASP A 95 -9.04 8.38 -5.05
N SER A 96 -9.87 9.16 -5.74
CA SER A 96 -10.71 8.69 -6.82
C SER A 96 -10.77 9.65 -8.00
N ALA A 97 -11.04 9.09 -9.19
CA ALA A 97 -11.21 9.85 -10.42
C ALA A 97 -12.46 9.37 -11.15
N VAL A 98 -13.30 10.32 -11.59
CA VAL A 98 -14.49 10.04 -12.41
C VAL A 98 -14.27 10.55 -13.82
N SER A 99 -14.46 9.69 -14.82
CA SER A 99 -14.33 10.07 -16.22
C SER A 99 -15.26 9.24 -17.11
N PHE A 100 -16.08 9.91 -17.94
CA PHE A 100 -16.94 9.29 -18.95
C PHE A 100 -17.77 8.07 -18.47
N GLY A 101 -18.37 8.16 -17.28
CA GLY A 101 -19.18 7.05 -16.72
C GLY A 101 -18.36 5.85 -16.22
N CYS A 102 -17.05 6.05 -16.07
CA CYS A 102 -16.14 5.18 -15.37
C CYS A 102 -15.63 5.88 -14.11
N ILE A 103 -15.30 5.07 -13.10
CA ILE A 103 -14.55 5.50 -11.93
C ILE A 103 -13.23 4.75 -11.89
N GLY A 104 -12.17 5.44 -11.49
CA GLY A 104 -10.93 4.87 -11.00
C GLY A 104 -10.77 5.24 -9.53
N PHE A 105 -10.15 4.39 -8.74
CA PHE A 105 -9.87 4.64 -7.33
C PHE A 105 -8.55 3.98 -6.93
N GLY A 106 -7.91 4.53 -5.91
CA GLY A 106 -6.64 4.02 -5.42
C GLY A 106 -6.44 4.28 -3.94
N ALA A 107 -5.58 3.47 -3.33
CA ALA A 107 -5.11 3.61 -1.98
C ALA A 107 -3.60 3.32 -1.91
N ILE A 108 -2.85 4.11 -1.14
CA ILE A 108 -1.42 3.88 -0.86
C ILE A 108 -1.23 3.87 0.64
N ALA A 109 -0.74 2.75 1.16
CA ALA A 109 -0.38 2.57 2.56
C ALA A 109 1.10 2.89 2.79
N ARG A 110 1.41 3.66 3.82
CA ARG A 110 2.76 4.06 4.22
C ARG A 110 2.98 3.86 5.72
N ASP A 111 4.20 3.53 6.13
CA ASP A 111 4.58 3.54 7.54
C ASP A 111 4.92 4.95 8.04
N HIS A 112 5.29 5.04 9.33
CA HIS A 112 5.68 6.30 9.98
C HIS A 112 6.89 7.02 9.34
N ASP A 113 7.75 6.32 8.61
CA ASP A 113 8.88 6.88 7.88
C ASP A 113 8.48 7.31 6.45
N GLY A 114 7.20 7.14 6.09
CA GLY A 114 6.65 7.45 4.78
C GLY A 114 6.93 6.36 3.74
N PHE A 115 7.41 5.19 4.15
CA PHE A 115 7.70 4.08 3.26
C PHE A 115 6.43 3.37 2.82
N VAL A 116 6.25 3.14 1.52
CA VAL A 116 5.07 2.47 0.97
C VAL A 116 5.05 1.00 1.36
N LEU A 117 4.09 0.63 2.21
CA LEU A 117 3.83 -0.74 2.64
C LEU A 117 2.99 -1.53 1.63
N GLY A 118 2.24 -0.83 0.78
CA GLY A 118 1.42 -1.44 -0.24
C GLY A 118 0.53 -0.42 -0.93
N GLY A 119 -0.04 -0.84 -2.05
CA GLY A 119 -1.01 -0.06 -2.79
C GLY A 119 -2.16 -0.94 -3.26
N TYR A 120 -3.29 -0.30 -3.53
CA TYR A 120 -4.42 -0.92 -4.20
C TYR A 120 -5.00 0.06 -5.20
N TYR A 121 -5.48 -0.44 -6.32
CA TYR A 121 -6.21 0.36 -7.29
C TYR A 121 -7.29 -0.47 -7.95
N GLY A 122 -8.29 0.21 -8.47
CA GLY A 122 -9.34 -0.42 -9.25
C GLY A 122 -10.04 0.57 -10.17
N HIS A 123 -10.85 0.02 -11.05
CA HIS A 123 -11.75 0.82 -11.87
C HIS A 123 -13.06 0.07 -12.08
N SER A 124 -14.13 0.82 -12.29
CA SER A 124 -15.44 0.24 -12.57
C SER A 124 -16.22 1.11 -13.53
N ARG A 125 -16.99 0.47 -14.42
CA ARG A 125 -17.92 1.15 -15.32
C ARG A 125 -19.25 1.41 -14.61
N LYS A 126 -19.25 2.41 -13.73
CA LYS A 126 -20.41 2.87 -12.99
C LYS A 126 -20.55 4.38 -13.22
N SER A 127 -21.75 4.82 -13.60
CA SER A 127 -22.08 6.24 -13.68
C SER A 127 -22.46 6.74 -12.28
N VAL A 128 -21.46 7.03 -11.46
CA VAL A 128 -21.63 7.60 -10.12
C VAL A 128 -20.98 8.98 -10.04
N ASP A 129 -21.37 9.75 -9.04
CA ASP A 129 -20.73 11.04 -8.75
C ASP A 129 -19.37 10.86 -8.04
N ALA A 130 -18.64 11.97 -7.90
CA ALA A 130 -17.34 11.98 -7.25
C ALA A 130 -17.39 11.52 -5.78
N ILE A 131 -18.48 11.79 -5.05
CA ILE A 131 -18.58 11.41 -3.64
C ILE A 131 -18.66 9.89 -3.49
N TRP A 132 -19.41 9.23 -4.38
CA TRP A 132 -19.44 7.77 -4.42
C TRP A 132 -18.11 7.15 -4.84
N ALA A 133 -17.38 7.80 -5.76
CA ALA A 133 -16.06 7.33 -6.16
C ALA A 133 -15.05 7.41 -4.99
N GLU A 134 -15.07 8.51 -4.23
CA GLU A 134 -14.26 8.68 -3.02
C GLU A 134 -14.62 7.65 -1.95
N LEU A 135 -15.91 7.31 -1.85
CA LEU A 135 -16.37 6.30 -0.91
C LEU A 135 -15.86 4.89 -1.30
N GLU A 136 -15.81 4.58 -2.59
CA GLU A 136 -15.23 3.32 -3.07
C GLU A 136 -13.71 3.29 -2.79
N ALA A 137 -13.00 4.41 -2.98
CA ALA A 137 -11.58 4.53 -2.64
C ALA A 137 -11.34 4.35 -1.12
N LEU A 138 -12.20 4.91 -0.28
CA LEU A 138 -12.17 4.69 1.17
C LEU A 138 -12.26 3.19 1.50
N PHE A 139 -13.24 2.50 0.94
CA PHE A 139 -13.49 1.09 1.26
C PHE A 139 -12.28 0.23 0.93
N GLU A 140 -11.67 0.50 -0.22
CA GLU A 140 -10.50 -0.24 -0.66
C GLU A 140 -9.24 0.14 0.12
N GLY A 141 -9.11 1.40 0.57
CA GLY A 141 -8.08 1.80 1.53
C GLY A 141 -8.22 1.09 2.89
N LEU A 142 -9.45 0.93 3.39
CA LEU A 142 -9.72 0.17 4.60
C LEU A 142 -9.44 -1.33 4.42
N ASN A 143 -9.81 -1.91 3.27
CA ASN A 143 -9.45 -3.29 2.94
C ASN A 143 -7.94 -3.49 2.87
N LEU A 144 -7.21 -2.55 2.27
CA LEU A 144 -5.74 -2.56 2.23
C LEU A 144 -5.15 -2.55 3.65
N ALA A 145 -5.62 -1.65 4.52
CA ALA A 145 -5.19 -1.60 5.92
C ALA A 145 -5.48 -2.91 6.67
N SER A 146 -6.62 -3.55 6.39
CA SER A 146 -7.03 -4.82 7.01
C SER A 146 -6.09 -5.96 6.59
N ARG A 147 -5.78 -6.03 5.29
CA ARG A 147 -4.83 -6.99 4.71
C ARG A 147 -3.41 -6.82 5.24
N LEU A 148 -3.04 -5.59 5.59
CA LEU A 148 -1.76 -5.24 6.21
C LEU A 148 -1.71 -5.52 7.72
N HIS A 149 -2.82 -5.96 8.33
CA HIS A 149 -2.93 -6.21 9.77
C HIS A 149 -2.53 -4.99 10.62
N VAL A 150 -2.93 -3.79 10.19
CA VAL A 150 -2.62 -2.54 10.88
C VAL A 150 -3.56 -2.32 12.06
N ASP A 151 -2.98 -2.12 13.24
CA ASP A 151 -3.74 -1.79 14.46
C ASP A 151 -4.04 -0.29 14.63
N ASN A 152 -3.14 0.58 14.13
CA ASN A 152 -3.24 2.05 14.23
C ASN A 152 -3.21 2.70 12.84
N LEU A 153 -4.37 3.19 12.40
CA LEU A 153 -4.58 3.69 11.05
C LEU A 153 -4.79 5.22 11.03
N ILE A 154 -3.97 5.90 10.24
CA ILE A 154 -4.20 7.27 9.80
C ILE A 154 -4.79 7.19 8.38
N LEU A 155 -5.99 7.74 8.18
CA LEU A 155 -6.60 7.80 6.85
C LEU A 155 -6.49 9.22 6.29
N GLU A 156 -5.95 9.36 5.09
CA GLU A 156 -5.75 10.63 4.38
C GLU A 156 -6.63 10.66 3.13
N SER A 157 -7.33 11.79 2.90
CA SER A 157 -8.07 12.08 1.67
C SER A 157 -8.09 13.59 1.47
N ASP A 158 -8.05 14.04 0.22
CA ASP A 158 -8.22 15.45 -0.14
C ASP A 158 -9.71 15.87 -0.22
N ASN A 159 -10.63 14.90 -0.14
CA ASN A 159 -12.06 15.14 -0.13
C ASN A 159 -12.55 15.55 1.28
N ALA A 160 -12.71 16.85 1.48
CA ALA A 160 -13.17 17.42 2.74
C ALA A 160 -14.54 16.87 3.22
N TRP A 161 -15.43 16.48 2.30
CA TRP A 161 -16.71 15.87 2.67
C TRP A 161 -16.50 14.50 3.29
N LEU A 162 -15.63 13.67 2.69
CA LEU A 162 -15.28 12.34 3.20
C LEU A 162 -14.61 12.46 4.57
N VAL A 163 -13.59 13.30 4.70
CA VAL A 163 -12.87 13.53 5.97
C VAL A 163 -13.83 13.94 7.09
N ASN A 164 -14.72 14.91 6.82
CA ASN A 164 -15.70 15.35 7.80
C ASN A 164 -16.70 14.24 8.18
N THR A 165 -17.13 13.44 7.20
CA THR A 165 -18.06 12.33 7.41
C THR A 165 -17.43 11.23 8.26
N VAL A 166 -16.17 10.86 8.01
CA VAL A 166 -15.43 9.88 8.83
C VAL A 166 -15.23 10.38 10.26
N LYS A 167 -14.82 11.64 10.42
CA LYS A 167 -14.62 12.27 11.75
C LYS A 167 -15.92 12.35 12.56
N LYS A 168 -17.05 12.63 11.91
CA LYS A 168 -18.37 12.80 12.53
C LYS A 168 -19.30 11.61 12.31
N ARG A 169 -18.75 10.42 12.01
CA ARG A 169 -19.52 9.23 11.60
C ARG A 169 -20.61 8.79 12.58
N GLU A 170 -20.43 9.06 13.88
CA GLU A 170 -21.46 8.74 14.88
C GLU A 170 -22.65 9.70 14.85
N GLN A 171 -22.51 10.88 14.25
CA GLN A 171 -23.52 11.94 14.19
C GLN A 171 -24.18 12.05 12.81
N HIS A 172 -23.61 11.42 11.79
CA HIS A 172 -24.12 11.46 10.42
C HIS A 172 -25.26 10.47 10.21
N VAL A 173 -26.45 10.98 9.89
CA VAL A 173 -27.68 10.19 9.64
C VAL A 173 -27.99 9.97 8.15
N THR A 174 -27.13 10.45 7.24
CA THR A 174 -27.31 10.26 5.79
C THR A 174 -26.98 8.82 5.39
N ILE A 175 -27.54 8.36 4.27
CA ILE A 175 -27.27 7.01 3.72
C ILE A 175 -25.76 6.79 3.56
N LEU A 176 -25.06 7.74 2.94
CA LEU A 176 -23.61 7.68 2.77
C LEU A 176 -22.85 7.70 4.11
N GLY A 177 -23.31 8.50 5.07
CA GLY A 177 -22.72 8.53 6.41
C GLY A 177 -22.87 7.19 7.14
N GLN A 178 -23.99 6.50 6.93
CA GLN A 178 -24.21 5.17 7.48
C GLN A 178 -23.33 4.11 6.81
N CYS A 179 -23.08 4.21 5.50
CA CYS A 179 -22.12 3.36 4.80
C CYS A 179 -20.71 3.53 5.39
N VAL A 180 -20.22 4.77 5.52
CA VAL A 180 -18.94 5.08 6.17
C VAL A 180 -18.89 4.49 7.59
N LYS A 181 -19.96 4.67 8.37
CA LYS A 181 -20.05 4.13 9.73
C LYS A 181 -19.93 2.61 9.76
N GLN A 182 -20.55 1.90 8.82
CA GLN A 182 -20.50 0.44 8.77
C GLN A 182 -19.09 -0.06 8.45
N GLU A 183 -18.44 0.50 7.43
CA GLU A 183 -17.10 0.08 7.02
C GLU A 183 -16.04 0.43 8.07
N CYS A 184 -16.13 1.61 8.67
CA CYS A 184 -15.23 2.01 9.75
C CYS A 184 -15.37 1.15 11.03
N LYS A 185 -16.45 0.36 11.23
CA LYS A 185 -16.55 -0.51 12.42
C LYS A 185 -15.45 -1.58 12.48
N ALA A 186 -14.89 -1.95 11.33
CA ALA A 186 -13.79 -2.90 11.27
C ALA A 186 -12.51 -2.36 11.96
N PHE A 187 -12.37 -1.04 12.10
CA PHE A 187 -11.21 -0.39 12.67
C PHE A 187 -11.61 0.42 13.92
N ARG A 188 -11.19 -0.07 15.09
CA ARG A 188 -11.56 0.54 16.38
C ARG A 188 -10.74 1.80 16.72
N ASN A 189 -9.52 1.89 16.19
CA ASN A 189 -8.57 2.96 16.47
C ASN A 189 -8.29 3.73 15.18
N PHE A 190 -9.12 4.73 14.90
CA PHE A 190 -8.77 5.78 13.93
C PHE A 190 -8.16 6.94 14.69
N ASP A 191 -6.87 7.18 14.49
CA ASP A 191 -6.29 8.48 14.80
C ASP A 191 -6.50 9.36 13.57
N SER A 192 -7.59 10.13 13.61
CA SER A 192 -7.90 11.08 12.54
C SER A 192 -6.96 12.28 12.61
N VAL A 193 -6.38 12.67 11.47
CA VAL A 193 -5.68 13.94 11.27
C VAL A 193 -6.70 15.03 11.01
#